data_AF-A0A8J6P896-F1
#
_entry.id   AF-A0A8J6P896-F1
#
_cell.length_a   1.000
_cell.length_b   1.000
_cell.length_c   1.000
_cell.angle_alpha   90.00
_cell.angle_beta   90.00
_cell.angle_gamma   90.00
#
_symmetry.space_group_name_H-M   'P 1'
#
loop_
_entity.id
_entity.type
_entity.pdbx_description
1 polymer ?
#
loop_
_entity_poly.entity_id
_entity_poly.type
_entity_poly.pdbx_seq_one_letter_code
_entity_poly.pdbx_strand_id
1 'polypeptide(L)' 'MEQKMRAAVFQGDGKLEICMVDIPKLRKPDDVLVQVEACSICGTDVHILNVPPGYHAKPGTILGHELVGKVVAVGEAVT' A
#
# COMPACT_ATOMS: atom_id res chain seq x y z
N MET A 1 15.83 -6.64 -15.13
CA MET A 1 15.90 -5.60 -14.07
C MET A 1 14.55 -5.58 -13.38
N GLU A 2 14.47 -6.00 -12.12
CA GLU A 2 13.22 -5.91 -11.35
C GLU A 2 12.88 -4.45 -11.12
N GLN A 3 11.70 -4.03 -11.59
CA GLN A 3 11.23 -2.67 -11.39
C GLN A 3 10.73 -2.55 -9.94
N LYS A 4 11.27 -1.57 -9.21
CA LYS A 4 10.87 -1.25 -7.83
C LYS A 4 10.03 0.02 -7.79
N MET A 5 9.21 0.15 -6.75
CA MET A 5 8.43 1.35 -6.43
C MET A 5 8.68 1.81 -5.00
N ARG A 6 8.38 3.09 -4.72
CA ARG A 6 8.38 3.64 -3.36
C ARG A 6 7.06 3.28 -2.66
N ALA A 7 7.11 2.89 -1.39
CA ALA A 7 5.93 2.65 -0.58
C ALA A 7 6.16 3.07 0.87
N ALA A 8 5.10 3.54 1.55
CA ALA A 8 5.12 3.86 2.97
C ALA A 8 4.89 2.58 3.79
N VAL A 9 5.94 2.05 4.40
CA VAL A 9 5.96 0.77 5.11
C VAL A 9 5.98 1.00 6.62
N PHE A 10 5.01 0.45 7.32
CA PHE A 10 4.97 0.47 8.78
C PHE A 10 6.02 -0.49 9.35
N GLN A 11 6.96 0.03 10.14
CA GLN A 11 8.05 -0.75 10.73
C GLN A 11 7.75 -1.27 12.14
N GLY A 12 6.56 -0.97 12.68
CA GLY A 12 6.25 -1.20 14.09
C GLY A 12 6.55 0.02 14.96
N ASP A 13 6.03 0.02 16.18
CA ASP A 13 6.32 1.03 17.23
C ASP A 13 6.27 2.48 16.73
N GLY A 14 5.21 2.81 15.98
CA GLY A 14 4.97 4.15 15.46
C GLY A 14 5.89 4.63 14.34
N LYS A 15 6.70 3.75 13.76
CA LYS A 15 7.63 4.09 12.67
C LYS A 15 7.03 3.80 11.32
N LEU A 16 7.03 4.81 10.45
CA LEU A 16 6.67 4.71 9.04
C LEU A 16 7.87 5.14 8.19
N GLU A 17 8.29 4.31 7.23
CA GLU A 17 9.43 4.59 6.37
C GLU A 17 9.04 4.47 4.89
N ILE A 18 9.68 5.28 4.05
CA ILE A 18 9.57 5.11 2.60
C ILE A 18 10.61 4.09 2.14
N CYS A 19 10.16 2.93 1.67
CA CYS A 19 11.03 1.85 1.21
C CYS A 19 10.90 1.64 -0.31
N MET A 20 11.96 1.12 -0.93
CA MET A 20 11.90 0.60 -2.31
C MET A 20 11.48 -0.87 -2.28
N VAL A 21 10.27 -1.17 -2.75
CA VAL A 21 9.68 -2.52 -2.79
C VAL A 21 9.44 -2.94 -4.24
N ASP A 22 9.28 -4.24 -4.48
CA ASP A 22 8.98 -4.72 -5.84
C ASP A 22 7.58 -4.28 -6.28
N ILE A 23 7.44 -3.96 -7.57
CA ILE A 23 6.11 -3.69 -8.14
C ILE A 23 5.27 -4.96 -8.05
N PRO A 24 4.04 -4.89 -7.51
CA PRO A 24 3.18 -6.06 -7.39
C PRO A 24 2.78 -6.56 -8.78
N LYS A 25 2.64 -7.88 -8.88
CA LYS A 25 2.11 -8.57 -10.07
C LYS A 25 0.69 -9.01 -9.77
N LEU A 26 -0.14 -9.11 -10.81
CA LEU A 26 -1.44 -9.76 -10.71
C LEU A 26 -1.25 -11.19 -10.19
N ARG A 27 -2.03 -11.59 -9.19
CA ARG A 27 -1.97 -12.92 -8.56
C ARG A 27 -3.23 -13.72 -8.82
N LYS A 28 -4.37 -13.05 -9.01
CA LYS A 28 -5.67 -13.65 -9.25
C LYS A 28 -6.31 -13.12 -10.53
N PRO A 29 -7.25 -13.88 -11.13
CA PRO A 29 -7.96 -13.45 -12.34
C PRO A 29 -8.79 -12.17 -12.16
N ASP A 30 -9.17 -11.83 -10.93
CA ASP A 30 -9.99 -10.67 -10.56
C ASP A 30 -9.16 -9.48 -10.03
N ASP A 31 -7.83 -9.57 -10.06
CA ASP A 31 -6.97 -8.48 -9.61
C ASP A 31 -6.93 -7.34 -10.64
N VAL A 32 -6.69 -6.13 -10.13
CA VAL A 32 -6.34 -4.94 -10.93
C VAL A 32 -5.03 -4.37 -10.41
N LEU A 33 -4.12 -4.05 -11.32
CA LEU A 33 -2.90 -3.31 -10.99
C LEU A 33 -3.13 -1.82 -11.27
N VAL A 34 -3.04 -1.01 -10.22
CA VAL A 34 -3.24 0.44 -10.27
C VAL A 34 -1.91 1.15 -10.04
N GLN A 35 -1.54 2.04 -10.97
CA GLN A 35 -0.51 3.04 -10.74
C GLN A 35 -1.13 4.19 -9.94
N VAL A 36 -0.81 4.25 -8.65
CA VAL A 36 -1.34 5.26 -7.73
C VAL A 36 -0.85 6.65 -8.13
N GLU A 37 -1.78 7.59 -8.29
CA GLU A 37 -1.49 9.01 -8.58
C GLU A 37 -1.58 9.86 -7.31
N ALA A 38 -2.54 9.56 -6.44
CA ALA A 38 -2.68 10.17 -5.14
C ALA A 38 -3.24 9.18 -4.12
N CYS A 39 -2.87 9.38 -2.85
CA CYS A 39 -3.41 8.67 -1.70
C CYS A 39 -3.53 9.67 -0.55
N SER A 40 -4.71 9.81 0.06
CA SER A 40 -4.91 10.65 1.24
C SER A 40 -4.47 9.94 2.52
N ILE A 41 -4.31 10.72 3.58
CA ILE A 41 -3.99 10.23 4.92
C ILE A 41 -5.27 10.29 5.73
N CYS A 42 -5.71 9.14 6.22
CA CYS A 42 -6.85 9.04 7.12
C CYS A 42 -6.40 9.12 8.58
N GLY A 43 -7.33 9.44 9.49
CA GLY A 43 -7.08 9.33 10.93
C GLY A 43 -6.68 7.92 11.37
N THR A 44 -7.18 6.89 10.69
CA THR A 44 -6.80 5.49 10.91
C THR A 44 -5.31 5.26 10.70
N ASP A 45 -4.69 5.86 9.68
CA ASP A 45 -3.25 5.70 9.42
C ASP A 45 -2.43 6.31 10.57
N VAL A 46 -2.86 7.45 11.11
CA VAL A 46 -2.22 8.09 12.28
C VAL A 46 -2.37 7.22 13.52
N HIS A 47 -3.57 6.68 13.75
CA HIS A 47 -3.85 5.82 14.89
C HIS A 47 -3.09 4.48 14.85
N ILE A 48 -2.70 3.99 13.66
CA ILE A 48 -1.77 2.85 13.52
C ILE A 48 -0.37 3.21 14.06
N LEU A 49 0.06 4.45 13.88
CA LEU A 49 1.38 4.92 14.30
C LEU A 49 1.46 5.35 15.78
N ASN A 50 0.35 5.41 16.49
CA ASN A 50 0.37 5.73 17.91
C ASN A 50 1.05 4.63 18.73
N VAL A 51 1.64 5.01 19.86
CA VAL A 51 2.19 4.08 20.85
C VAL A 51 1.60 4.45 22.22
N PRO A 52 0.61 3.68 22.75
CA PRO A 52 0.05 2.44 22.18
C PRO A 52 -0.82 2.68 20.93
N PRO A 53 -0.96 1.68 20.04
CA PRO A 53 -1.72 1.83 18.80
C PRO A 53 -3.23 1.93 19.06
N GLY A 54 -3.89 2.83 18.34
CA GLY A 54 -5.36 2.90 18.28
C GLY A 54 -5.96 1.90 17.29
N TYR A 55 -5.20 1.53 16.26
CA TYR A 55 -5.48 0.43 15.34
C TYR A 55 -4.24 -0.41 15.10
N HIS A 56 -4.42 -1.71 14.89
CA HIS A 56 -3.29 -2.64 14.77
C HIS A 56 -2.96 -2.91 13.30
N ALA A 57 -1.70 -2.75 12.93
CA ALA A 57 -1.12 -3.22 11.68
C ALA A 57 0.10 -4.09 11.98
N LYS A 58 0.47 -4.98 11.04
CA LYS A 58 1.68 -5.78 11.18
C LYS A 58 2.88 -4.96 10.69
N PRO A 59 4.06 -5.06 11.33
CA PRO A 59 5.29 -4.57 10.72
C PRO A 59 5.45 -5.15 9.30
N GLY A 60 5.86 -4.32 8.35
CA GLY A 60 5.91 -4.62 6.92
C GLY A 60 4.64 -4.28 6.13
N THR A 61 3.54 -3.86 6.77
CA THR A 61 2.34 -3.40 6.05
C THR A 61 2.61 -2.09 5.31
N ILE A 62 2.27 -2.05 4.01
CA ILE A 62 2.22 -0.80 3.25
C ILE A 62 0.92 -0.07 3.61
N LEU A 63 1.01 1.14 4.14
CA LEU A 63 -0.16 1.94 4.55
C LEU A 63 -0.72 2.78 3.39
N GLY A 64 -1.93 3.30 3.58
CA GLY A 64 -2.69 4.06 2.59
C GLY A 64 -3.87 3.26 2.04
N HIS A 65 -5.09 3.69 2.35
CA HIS A 65 -6.33 3.01 1.97
C HIS A 65 -7.32 3.92 1.25
N GLU A 66 -6.90 5.15 0.91
CA GLU A 66 -7.72 6.16 0.27
C GLU A 66 -7.02 6.65 -1.01
N LEU A 67 -6.99 5.80 -2.04
CA LEU A 67 -6.17 6.03 -3.24
C LEU A 67 -7.01 6.24 -4.51
N VAL A 68 -6.40 6.97 -5.44
CA VAL A 68 -6.86 7.10 -6.83
C VAL A 68 -5.66 6.93 -7.76
N GLY A 69 -5.91 6.38 -8.95
CA GLY A 69 -4.87 6.26 -9.96
C GLY A 69 -5.36 5.57 -11.22
N LYS A 70 -4.40 5.23 -12.08
CA LYS A 70 -4.65 4.65 -13.39
C LYS A 70 -4.53 3.13 -13.35
N VAL A 71 -5.51 2.43 -13.93
CA VAL A 71 -5.40 0.99 -14.19
C VAL A 71 -4.33 0.75 -15.27
N VAL A 72 -3.31 -0.06 -14.94
CA VAL A 72 -2.19 -0.37 -15.84
C VAL A 72 -2.12 -1.84 -16.24
N ALA A 73 -2.81 -2.72 -15.51
CA ALA A 73 -3.06 -4.11 -15.91
C ALA A 73 -4.30 -4.64 -15.20
N VAL A 74 -4.95 -5.63 -15.79
CA VAL A 74 -6.13 -6.32 -15.23
C VAL A 74 -5.99 -7.83 -15.39
N GLY A 75 -6.56 -8.60 -14.47
CA GLY A 75 -6.69 -10.04 -14.60
C GLY A 75 -7.74 -10.44 -15.63
N GLU A 76 -7.71 -11.70 -16.06
CA GLU A 76 -8.55 -12.23 -17.15
C GLU A 76 -10.06 -12.21 -16.85
N ALA A 77 -10.45 -12.13 -15.59
CA ALA A 77 -11.85 -12.09 -15.16
C ALA A 77 -12.39 -10.66 -14.94
N VAL A 78 -11.60 -9.63 -15.26
CA VAL A 78 -12.00 -8.21 -15.16
C VAL A 78 -12.51 -7.72 -16.52
N THR A 79 -13.72 -7.16 -16.55
CA THR A 79 -14.42 -6.67 -17.76
C THR A 79 -14.68 -5.18 -17.74
#